data_AF-A0A426TUD1-F1
#
_entry.id   AF-A0A426TUD1-F1
#
_cell.length_a   1.000
_cell.length_b   1.000
_cell.length_c   1.000
_cell.angle_alpha   90.00
_cell.angle_beta   90.00
_cell.angle_gamma   90.00
#
_symmetry.space_group_name_H-M   'P 1'
#
loop_
_entity.id
_entity.type
_entity.pdbx_description
1 polymer ?
#
loop_
_entity_poly.entity_id
_entity_poly.type
_entity_poly.pdbx_seq_one_letter_code
_entity_poly.pdbx_strand_id
1 'polypeptide(L)'
;MYEAFNNWSYENLGQWHYAIGYLIVLLSHNWPIMAALAASFWFGVKAYLWPTRCNVSWLLTALLFGLVYEYDKHIATELHAAVDFLFGAEISFWNEPFHRLVGPVITTLLLASAIGMLVQSIRLSILARRARRPVAVVSSHGRQV
;
A
#
# COMPACT_ATOMS: atom_id res chain seq x y z
N MET A 1 32.70 -10.23 -16.39
CA MET A 1 31.66 -11.10 -15.78
C MET A 1 30.26 -10.74 -16.30
N TYR A 2 29.87 -9.46 -16.29
CA TYR A 2 28.59 -9.00 -16.88
C TYR A 2 28.45 -9.28 -18.37
N GLU A 3 29.49 -9.02 -19.18
CA GLU A 3 29.42 -9.25 -20.64
C GLU A 3 29.28 -10.72 -21.02
N ALA A 4 29.97 -11.62 -20.31
CA ALA A 4 29.88 -13.06 -20.55
C ALA A 4 28.46 -13.60 -20.23
N PHE A 5 27.83 -13.12 -19.15
CA PHE A 5 26.45 -13.47 -18.83
C PHE A 5 25.46 -12.90 -19.85
N ASN A 6 25.65 -11.65 -20.29
CA ASN A 6 24.75 -10.98 -21.23
C ASN A 6 24.79 -11.62 -22.62
N ASN A 7 25.98 -12.05 -23.08
CA ASN A 7 26.13 -12.77 -24.34
C ASN A 7 25.49 -14.17 -24.25
N TRP A 8 25.75 -14.91 -23.17
CA TRP A 8 25.12 -16.20 -22.94
C TRP A 8 23.59 -16.11 -22.86
N SER A 9 23.05 -15.11 -22.15
CA SER A 9 21.61 -14.91 -21.99
C SER A 9 20.95 -14.54 -23.31
N TYR A 10 21.59 -13.69 -24.11
CA TYR A 10 21.10 -13.33 -25.44
C TYR A 10 21.03 -14.55 -26.37
N GLU A 11 22.06 -15.39 -26.39
CA GLU A 11 22.11 -16.59 -27.23
C GLU A 11 21.11 -17.68 -26.80
N ASN A 12 20.88 -17.86 -25.50
CA ASN A 12 20.05 -18.97 -24.99
C ASN A 12 18.58 -18.59 -24.74
N LEU A 13 18.31 -17.34 -24.39
CA LEU A 13 16.95 -16.86 -24.07
C LEU A 13 16.39 -15.94 -25.17
N GLY A 14 17.23 -15.45 -26.09
CA GLY A 14 16.81 -14.49 -27.11
C GLY A 14 16.20 -13.24 -26.48
N GLN A 15 15.06 -12.79 -27.01
CA GLN A 15 14.33 -11.62 -26.48
C GLN A 15 13.76 -11.83 -25.07
N TRP A 16 13.62 -13.07 -24.61
CA TRP A 16 13.13 -13.35 -23.25
C TRP A 16 14.10 -12.88 -22.17
N HIS A 17 15.39 -12.79 -22.46
CA HIS A 17 16.38 -12.27 -21.51
C HIS A 17 16.06 -10.82 -21.13
N TYR A 18 15.69 -9.98 -22.11
CA TYR A 18 15.22 -8.61 -21.88
C TYR A 18 13.89 -8.61 -21.15
N ALA A 19 12.91 -9.41 -21.58
CA ALA A 19 11.59 -9.44 -20.94
C ALA A 19 11.67 -9.82 -19.45
N ILE A 20 12.46 -10.85 -19.12
CA ILE A 20 12.68 -11.28 -17.74
C ILE A 20 13.44 -10.22 -16.96
N GLY A 21 14.49 -9.64 -17.54
CA GLY A 21 15.25 -8.54 -16.92
C GLY A 21 14.35 -7.36 -16.58
N TYR A 22 13.52 -6.91 -17.53
CA TYR A 22 12.55 -5.85 -17.31
C TYR A 22 11.51 -6.21 -16.25
N LEU A 23 11.01 -7.45 -16.24
CA LEU A 23 10.03 -7.89 -15.25
C LEU A 23 10.63 -7.91 -13.82
N ILE A 24 11.88 -8.33 -13.66
CA ILE A 24 12.60 -8.27 -12.38
C ILE A 24 12.76 -6.81 -11.93
N VAL A 25 13.20 -5.92 -12.81
CA VAL A 25 13.35 -4.50 -12.49
C VAL A 25 12.00 -3.87 -12.15
N LEU A 26 10.97 -4.14 -12.94
CA LEU A 26 9.62 -3.62 -12.73
C LEU A 26 9.07 -4.04 -11.36
N LEU A 27 9.17 -5.34 -11.02
CA LEU A 27 8.69 -5.87 -9.75
C LEU A 27 9.51 -5.37 -8.57
N SER A 28 10.84 -5.36 -8.67
CA SER A 28 11.71 -4.92 -7.58
C SER A 28 11.59 -3.42 -7.31
N HIS A 29 11.37 -2.61 -8.34
CA HIS A 29 11.22 -1.17 -8.22
C HIS A 29 9.81 -0.74 -7.75
N ASN A 30 8.79 -1.57 -8.02
CA ASN A 30 7.38 -1.28 -7.70
C ASN A 30 6.77 -2.27 -6.69
N TRP A 31 7.59 -2.98 -5.92
CA TRP A 31 7.09 -3.99 -5.00
C TRP A 31 6.05 -3.48 -3.99
N PRO A 32 6.12 -2.22 -3.47
CA PRO A 32 5.11 -1.74 -2.52
C PRO A 32 3.72 -1.61 -3.13
N ILE A 33 3.62 -1.08 -4.37
CA ILE A 33 2.33 -1.00 -5.07
C ILE A 33 1.83 -2.39 -5.46
N MET A 34 2.71 -3.32 -5.85
CA MET A 34 2.31 -4.71 -6.13
C MET A 34 1.75 -5.39 -4.87
N ALA A 35 2.36 -5.17 -3.70
CA ALA A 35 1.85 -5.66 -2.42
C ALA A 35 0.51 -5.02 -2.06
N ALA A 36 0.36 -3.70 -2.25
CA ALA A 36 -0.89 -2.98 -2.01
C ALA A 36 -2.03 -3.46 -2.92
N LEU A 37 -1.75 -3.70 -4.21
CA LEU A 37 -2.71 -4.24 -5.18
C LEU A 37 -3.12 -5.67 -4.83
N ALA A 38 -2.16 -6.55 -4.52
CA ALA A 38 -2.44 -7.92 -4.11
C ALA A 38 -3.29 -7.97 -2.83
N ALA A 39 -2.95 -7.13 -1.83
CA ALA A 39 -3.73 -7.01 -0.60
C ALA A 39 -5.13 -6.45 -0.86
N SER A 40 -5.25 -5.43 -1.70
CA SER A 40 -6.54 -4.83 -2.09
C SER A 40 -7.42 -5.84 -2.81
N PHE A 41 -6.86 -6.62 -3.74
CA PHE A 41 -7.59 -7.70 -4.40
C PHE A 41 -8.07 -8.74 -3.39
N TRP A 42 -7.17 -9.23 -2.52
CA TRP A 42 -7.50 -10.23 -1.51
C TRP A 42 -8.58 -9.77 -0.54
N PHE A 43 -8.45 -8.56 0.02
CA PHE A 43 -9.45 -8.01 0.94
C PHE A 43 -10.71 -7.55 0.22
N GLY A 44 -10.63 -7.19 -1.07
CA GLY A 44 -11.77 -6.93 -1.95
C GLY A 44 -12.62 -8.17 -2.15
N VAL A 45 -12.00 -9.30 -2.52
CA VAL A 45 -12.69 -10.60 -2.63
C VAL A 45 -13.32 -10.98 -1.28
N LYS A 46 -12.57 -10.84 -0.17
CA LYS A 46 -13.11 -11.13 1.17
C LYS A 46 -14.25 -10.21 1.58
N ALA A 47 -14.18 -8.92 1.25
CA ALA A 47 -15.24 -7.96 1.57
C ALA A 47 -16.49 -8.22 0.71
N TYR A 48 -16.31 -8.66 -0.54
CA TYR A 48 -17.40 -9.07 -1.41
C TYR A 48 -18.10 -10.34 -0.90
N LEU A 49 -17.34 -11.37 -0.53
CA LEU A 49 -17.91 -12.63 -0.02
C LEU A 49 -18.45 -12.50 1.42
N TRP A 50 -17.76 -11.72 2.27
CA TRP A 50 -18.11 -11.51 3.68
C TRP A 50 -17.89 -10.04 4.06
N PRO A 51 -18.91 -9.17 3.97
CA PRO A 51 -18.80 -7.73 4.17
C PRO A 51 -18.70 -7.36 5.66
N THR A 52 -17.67 -7.86 6.34
CA THR A 52 -17.38 -7.52 7.73
C THR A 52 -16.58 -6.22 7.82
N ARG A 53 -16.79 -5.45 8.90
CA ARG A 53 -16.01 -4.23 9.17
C ARG A 53 -14.50 -4.47 9.12
N CYS A 54 -14.05 -5.65 9.55
CA CYS A 54 -12.64 -6.03 9.51
C CYS A 54 -12.10 -6.14 8.07
N ASN A 55 -12.84 -6.80 7.17
CA ASN A 55 -12.41 -6.98 5.78
C ASN A 55 -12.39 -5.64 5.03
N VAL A 56 -13.42 -4.81 5.23
CA VAL A 56 -13.49 -3.46 4.64
C VAL A 56 -12.35 -2.57 5.18
N SER A 57 -12.07 -2.62 6.48
CA SER A 57 -10.97 -1.87 7.08
C SER A 57 -9.63 -2.23 6.45
N TRP A 58 -9.34 -3.53 6.27
CA TRP A 58 -8.11 -3.99 5.63
C TRP A 58 -8.04 -3.64 4.15
N LEU A 59 -9.15 -3.68 3.42
CA LEU A 59 -9.22 -3.21 2.03
C LEU A 59 -8.85 -1.71 1.95
N LEU A 60 -9.45 -0.88 2.81
CA LEU A 60 -9.13 0.54 2.87
C LEU A 60 -7.68 0.80 3.29
N THR A 61 -7.14 0.03 4.23
CA THR A 61 -5.71 0.09 4.59
C THR A 61 -4.83 -0.20 3.38
N ALA A 62 -5.11 -1.27 2.62
CA ALA A 62 -4.33 -1.63 1.44
C ALA A 62 -4.38 -0.56 0.34
N LEU A 63 -5.56 0.00 0.08
CA LEU A 63 -5.73 1.09 -0.89
C LEU A 63 -4.98 2.36 -0.46
N LEU A 64 -5.03 2.73 0.83
CA LEU A 64 -4.29 3.88 1.35
C LEU A 64 -2.78 3.69 1.24
N PHE A 65 -2.25 2.49 1.50
CA PHE A 65 -0.83 2.22 1.28
C PHE A 65 -0.43 2.38 -0.19
N GLY A 66 -1.25 1.88 -1.12
CA GLY A 66 -1.02 2.09 -2.54
C GLY A 66 -1.04 3.57 -2.91
N LEU A 67 -2.01 4.31 -2.40
CA LEU A 67 -2.15 5.75 -2.65
C LEU A 67 -0.96 6.54 -2.08
N VAL A 68 -0.53 6.28 -0.85
CA VAL A 68 0.65 6.93 -0.24
C VAL A 68 1.88 6.71 -1.12
N TYR A 69 2.11 5.46 -1.54
CA TYR A 69 3.26 5.12 -2.37
C TYR A 69 3.23 5.82 -3.72
N GLU A 70 2.12 5.75 -4.46
CA GLU A 70 1.99 6.41 -5.76
C GLU A 70 2.04 7.92 -5.65
N TYR A 71 1.50 8.47 -4.55
CA TYR A 71 1.53 9.89 -4.31
C TYR A 71 2.96 10.39 -4.13
N ASP A 72 3.70 9.79 -3.19
CA ASP A 72 5.06 10.18 -2.88
C ASP A 72 6.03 9.92 -4.05
N LYS A 73 5.82 8.82 -4.78
CA LYS A 73 6.72 8.40 -5.86
C LYS A 73 6.51 9.16 -7.17
N HIS A 74 5.27 9.46 -7.55
CA HIS A 74 4.96 10.00 -8.88
C HIS A 74 4.15 11.29 -8.81
N ILE A 75 3.08 11.34 -8.02
CA ILE A 75 2.12 12.46 -8.09
C ILE A 75 2.71 13.75 -7.50
N ALA A 76 3.42 13.67 -6.36
CA ALA A 76 3.98 14.84 -5.71
C ALA A 76 4.97 15.58 -6.63
N THR A 77 5.83 14.84 -7.34
CA THR A 77 6.80 15.41 -8.29
C THR A 77 6.11 16.15 -9.43
N GLU A 78 5.08 15.56 -10.03
CA GLU A 78 4.31 16.20 -11.11
C GLU A 78 3.54 17.43 -10.59
N LEU A 79 3.01 17.36 -9.37
CA LEU A 79 2.35 18.51 -8.74
C LEU A 79 3.35 19.64 -8.46
N HIS A 80 4.57 19.33 -8.00
CA HIS A 80 5.62 20.34 -7.83
C HIS A 80 5.95 21.03 -9.16
N ALA A 81 6.11 20.27 -10.25
CA ALA A 81 6.34 20.83 -11.58
C ALA A 81 5.18 21.72 -12.04
N ALA A 82 3.93 21.30 -11.79
CA ALA A 82 2.75 22.11 -12.11
C ALA A 82 2.69 23.40 -11.28
N VAL A 83 3.05 23.34 -9.99
CA VAL A 83 3.13 24.52 -9.11
C VAL A 83 4.21 25.48 -9.62
N ASP A 84 5.40 25.00 -9.98
CA ASP A 84 6.46 25.84 -10.54
C ASP A 84 6.03 26.51 -11.84
N PHE A 85 5.32 25.80 -12.72
CA PHE A 85 4.79 26.35 -13.96
C PHE A 85 3.73 27.44 -13.72
N LEU A 86 2.77 27.18 -12.82
CA LEU A 86 1.64 28.08 -12.56
C LEU A 86 2.03 29.30 -11.72
N PHE A 87 3.01 29.15 -10.83
CA PHE A 87 3.39 30.16 -9.84
C PHE A 87 4.83 30.66 -10.00
N GLY A 88 5.50 30.46 -11.14
CA GLY A 88 6.89 30.87 -11.33
C GLY A 88 7.16 32.38 -11.46
N ALA A 89 6.13 33.20 -11.75
CA ALA A 89 6.28 34.61 -12.11
C ALA A 89 5.62 35.60 -11.10
N GLU A 90 4.63 36.38 -11.55
CA GLU A 90 3.97 37.46 -10.78
C GLU A 90 3.30 36.99 -9.47
N ILE A 91 3.07 35.68 -9.34
CA ILE A 91 2.36 35.04 -8.24
C ILE A 91 3.32 34.13 -7.42
N SER A 92 4.63 34.32 -7.55
CA SER A 92 5.69 33.48 -6.97
C SER A 92 5.72 33.36 -5.45
N PHE A 93 5.12 34.32 -4.74
CA PHE A 93 4.96 34.21 -3.28
C PHE A 93 4.05 33.04 -2.86
N TRP A 94 3.19 32.53 -3.76
CA TRP A 94 2.38 31.34 -3.53
C TRP A 94 3.12 30.03 -3.85
N ASN A 95 4.23 30.08 -4.58
CA ASN A 95 4.95 28.89 -5.02
C ASN A 95 5.39 28.02 -3.82
N GLU A 96 6.13 28.61 -2.89
CA GLU A 96 6.64 27.92 -1.70
C GLU A 96 5.51 27.35 -0.79
N PRO A 97 4.44 28.10 -0.45
CA PRO A 97 3.28 27.54 0.24
C PRO A 97 2.67 26.31 -0.45
N PHE A 98 2.51 26.35 -1.77
CA PHE A 98 1.94 25.23 -2.52
C PHE A 98 2.90 24.04 -2.60
N HIS A 99 4.22 24.26 -2.73
CA HIS A 99 5.21 23.19 -2.60
C HIS A 99 5.10 22.48 -1.25
N ARG A 100 5.02 23.24 -0.15
CA ARG A 100 4.84 22.63 1.18
C ARG A 100 3.52 21.87 1.30
N LEU A 101 2.47 22.39 0.67
CA LEU A 101 1.16 21.74 0.67
C LEU A 101 1.20 20.40 -0.07
N VAL A 102 1.62 20.39 -1.33
CA VAL A 102 1.58 19.20 -2.20
C VAL A 102 2.68 18.19 -1.89
N GLY A 103 3.81 18.63 -1.35
CA GLY A 103 4.85 17.71 -0.87
C GLY A 103 4.55 17.26 0.55
N PRO A 104 5.22 17.85 1.56
CA PRO A 104 5.25 17.30 2.91
C PRO A 104 3.89 17.25 3.61
N VAL A 105 3.00 18.24 3.41
CA VAL A 105 1.71 18.27 4.13
C VAL A 105 0.80 17.13 3.68
N ILE A 106 0.53 17.01 2.38
CA ILE A 106 -0.33 15.92 1.88
C ILE A 106 0.31 14.55 2.14
N THR A 107 1.61 14.38 1.91
CA THR A 107 2.30 13.12 2.22
C THR A 107 2.16 12.74 3.70
N THR A 108 2.32 13.71 4.62
CA THR A 108 2.15 13.46 6.06
C THR A 108 0.71 13.06 6.39
N LEU A 109 -0.29 13.75 5.83
CA LEU A 109 -1.70 13.44 6.06
C LEU A 109 -2.09 12.05 5.54
N LEU A 110 -1.62 11.69 4.34
CA LEU A 110 -1.83 10.36 3.76
C LEU A 110 -1.16 9.28 4.61
N LEU A 111 0.09 9.49 5.04
CA LEU A 111 0.81 8.54 5.88
C LEU A 111 0.14 8.37 7.25
N ALA A 112 -0.27 9.47 7.89
CA ALA A 112 -1.00 9.43 9.16
C ALA A 112 -2.33 8.67 9.01
N SER A 113 -3.05 8.89 7.91
CA SER A 113 -4.29 8.18 7.59
C SER A 113 -4.06 6.68 7.38
N ALA A 114 -3.01 6.30 6.66
CA ALA A 114 -2.63 4.91 6.44
C ALA A 114 -2.26 4.20 7.75
N ILE A 115 -1.46 4.84 8.61
CA ILE A 115 -1.11 4.32 9.94
C ILE A 115 -2.35 4.19 10.83
N GLY A 116 -3.20 5.22 10.88
CA GLY A 116 -4.44 5.19 11.64
C GLY A 116 -5.35 4.03 11.22
N MET A 117 -5.51 3.83 9.91
CA MET A 117 -6.29 2.72 9.36
C MET A 117 -5.64 1.36 9.64
N LEU A 118 -4.32 1.25 9.58
CA LEU A 118 -3.61 0.02 9.93
C LEU A 118 -3.85 -0.36 11.40
N VAL A 119 -3.72 0.59 12.32
CA VAL A 119 -4.00 0.39 13.75
C VAL A 119 -5.45 -0.06 13.96
N GLN A 120 -6.39 0.60 13.29
CA GLN A 120 -7.81 0.22 13.37
C GLN A 120 -8.08 -1.19 12.82
N SER A 121 -7.47 -1.56 11.70
CA SER A 121 -7.57 -2.89 11.08
C SER A 121 -7.00 -3.98 11.99
N ILE A 122 -5.87 -3.72 12.64
CA ILE A 122 -5.27 -4.63 13.65
C ILE A 122 -6.21 -4.78 14.85
N ARG A 123 -6.72 -3.67 15.40
CA ARG A 123 -7.65 -3.67 16.53
C ARG A 123 -8.90 -4.50 16.22
N LEU A 124 -9.52 -4.29 15.07
CA LEU A 124 -10.70 -5.05 14.63
C LEU A 124 -10.40 -6.54 14.47
N SER A 125 -9.22 -6.88 13.96
CA SER A 125 -8.77 -8.27 13.82
C SER A 125 -8.64 -8.96 15.18
N ILE A 126 -8.09 -8.26 16.18
CA ILE A 126 -7.97 -8.78 17.55
C ILE A 126 -9.35 -9.00 18.18
N LEU A 127 -10.25 -8.03 18.04
CA LEU A 127 -11.62 -8.13 18.56
C LEU A 127 -12.39 -9.27 17.91
N ALA A 128 -12.30 -9.42 16.58
CA ALA A 128 -12.92 -10.52 15.85
C ALA A 128 -12.38 -11.89 16.30
N ARG A 129 -11.08 -12.01 16.61
CA ARG A 129 -10.50 -13.24 17.16
C ARG A 129 -11.03 -13.56 18.56
N ARG A 130 -11.16 -12.54 19.43
CA ARG A 130 -11.69 -12.71 20.79
C ARG A 130 -13.15 -13.17 20.77
N ALA A 131 -13.97 -12.60 19.90
CA ALA A 131 -15.39 -12.98 19.76
C ALA A 131 -15.59 -14.42 19.28
N ARG A 132 -14.60 -15.02 18.61
CA ARG A 132 -14.65 -16.42 18.14
C ARG A 132 -14.16 -17.45 19.16
N ARG A 133 -13.57 -17.03 20.29
CA ARG A 133 -13.18 -17.97 21.34
C ARG A 133 -14.45 -18.43 22.05
N PRO A 134 -14.78 -19.74 22.05
CA PRO A 134 -15.87 -20.24 22.86
C PRO A 134 -15.55 -19.91 24.32
N VAL A 135 -16.49 -19.29 25.01
CA VAL A 135 -16.46 -19.21 26.48
C VAL A 135 -16.40 -20.65 26.93
N ALA A 136 -15.28 -21.08 27.50
CA ALA A 136 -15.23 -22.35 28.19
C ALA A 136 -16.30 -22.27 29.27
N VAL A 137 -17.44 -22.92 29.02
CA VAL A 137 -18.48 -23.10 30.01
C VAL A 137 -17.80 -23.87 31.12
N VAL A 138 -17.41 -23.15 32.18
CA VAL A 138 -17.02 -23.75 33.44
C VAL A 138 -18.25 -24.52 33.88
N SER A 139 -18.28 -25.82 33.58
CA SER A 139 -19.28 -26.71 34.13
C SER A 139 -19.06 -26.68 35.63
N SER A 140 -19.85 -25.88 36.33
CA SER A 140 -20.13 -26.08 37.74
C SER A 140 -20.81 -27.44 37.87
N HIS A 141 -20.02 -28.50 37.89
CA HIS A 141 -20.49 -29.82 38.27
C HIS A 141 -20.69 -29.79 39.78
N GLY A 142 -21.83 -29.21 40.17
CA GLY A 142 -22.48 -29.54 41.42
C GLY A 142 -23.04 -30.96 41.30
N ARG A 143 -22.44 -31.86 42.08
CA ARG A 143 -23.04 -33.03 42.74
C ARG A 143 -22.21 -33.14 44.03
N GLN A 144 -22.69 -32.83 45.23
CA GLN A 144 -23.85 -33.43 45.91
C GLN A 144 -24.01 -34.89 45.51
N VAL A 145 -23.22 -35.78 46.12
CA VAL A 145 -23.64 -36.63 47.26
C VAL A 145 -22.41 -36.94 48.10
#